data_AF-A0A496V4A7-F1
#
_entry.id   AF-A0A496V4A7-F1
#
_cell.length_a   1.000
_cell.length_b   1.000
_cell.length_c   1.000
_cell.angle_alpha   90.00
_cell.angle_beta   90.00
_cell.angle_gamma   90.00
#
_symmetry.space_group_name_H-M   'P 1'
#
loop_
_entity.id
_entity.type
_entity.pdbx_description
1 polymer ?
#
loop_
_entity_poly.entity_id
_entity_poly.type
_entity_poly.pdbx_seq_one_letter_code
_entity_poly.pdbx_strand_id
1 'polypeptide(L)'
;METYERDFKVQKESIAIIGLSCRFPKAKNPAEFWQDAISEVPKSRWVPTNADIRWGGFIDELEQFDPIFFGISPREAQSIAPTF
;
A
#
# COMPACT_ATOMS: atom_id res chain seq x y z
N MET A 1 32.13 47.70 -10.15
CA MET A 1 30.88 46.92 -10.13
C MET A 1 31.27 45.46 -10.13
N GLU A 2 31.47 44.90 -8.95
CA GLU A 2 31.87 43.51 -8.79
C GLU A 2 30.58 42.71 -8.60
N THR A 3 30.28 41.85 -9.58
CA THR A 3 29.07 41.04 -9.62
C THR A 3 29.15 39.98 -8.53
N TYR A 4 28.25 40.10 -7.55
CA TYR A 4 28.13 39.17 -6.44
C TYR A 4 27.38 37.92 -6.92
N GLU A 5 28.11 36.96 -7.48
CA GLU A 5 27.60 35.61 -7.72
C GLU A 5 27.31 34.96 -6.36
N ARG A 6 26.04 34.87 -5.98
CA ARG A 6 25.64 34.07 -4.82
C ARG A 6 25.65 32.61 -5.23
N ASP A 7 26.69 31.89 -4.83
CA ASP A 7 26.68 30.43 -4.80
C ASP A 7 25.57 29.95 -3.84
N PHE A 8 24.42 29.56 -4.39
CA PHE A 8 23.42 28.82 -3.62
C PHE A 8 23.91 27.38 -3.43
N LYS A 9 24.61 27.14 -2.32
CA LYS A 9 24.89 25.78 -1.85
C LYS A 9 23.58 25.12 -1.42
N VAL A 10 23.07 24.19 -2.23
CA VAL A 10 22.00 23.27 -1.80
C VAL A 10 22.61 22.33 -0.74
N GLN A 11 22.37 22.64 0.53
CA GLN A 11 22.68 21.73 1.64
C GLN A 11 21.84 20.46 1.46
N LYS A 12 22.46 19.28 1.43
CA LYS A 12 21.73 18.01 1.50
C LYS A 12 21.24 17.81 2.93
N GLU A 13 20.12 18.42 3.26
CA GLU A 13 19.43 18.16 4.53
C GLU A 13 18.86 16.74 4.53
N SER A 14 19.02 16.04 5.65
CA SER A 14 18.48 14.69 5.82
C SER A 14 16.98 14.74 6.10
N ILE A 15 16.23 13.80 5.54
CA ILE A 15 14.79 13.67 5.78
C ILE A 15 14.55 12.61 6.84
N ALA A 16 13.91 12.98 7.95
CA ALA A 16 13.51 12.04 8.99
C ALA A 16 12.17 11.38 8.65
N ILE A 17 12.11 10.06 8.73
CA ILE A 17 10.87 9.29 8.66
C ILE A 17 10.36 9.11 10.10
N ILE A 18 9.28 9.81 10.45
CA ILE A 18 8.72 9.81 11.81
C ILE A 18 7.47 8.93 11.98
N GLY A 19 7.03 8.26 10.92
CA GLY A 19 5.87 7.38 10.94
C GLY A 19 5.88 6.38 9.79
N LEU A 20 5.29 5.20 10.05
CA LEU A 20 5.15 4.10 9.08
C LEU A 20 3.82 3.39 9.33
N SER A 21 3.05 3.19 8.27
CA SER A 21 1.88 2.30 8.25
C SER A 21 1.94 1.49 6.98
N CYS A 22 1.65 0.20 7.07
CA CYS A 22 1.63 -0.70 5.92
C CYS A 22 0.69 -1.87 6.16
N ARG A 23 0.18 -2.42 5.06
CA ARG A 23 -0.56 -3.67 5.02
C ARG A 23 0.06 -4.52 3.92
N PHE A 24 0.51 -5.71 4.27
CA PHE A 24 1.13 -6.66 3.36
C PHE A 24 0.43 -8.02 3.46
N PRO A 25 0.66 -8.95 2.52
CA PRO A 25 0.17 -10.31 2.68
C PRO A 25 0.65 -10.90 4.00
N LYS A 26 -0.27 -11.49 4.77
CA LYS A 26 -0.05 -12.01 6.13
C LYS A 26 0.45 -11.01 7.19
N ALA A 27 0.46 -9.70 6.91
CA ALA A 27 0.86 -8.68 7.87
C ALA A 27 -0.09 -7.48 7.83
N LYS A 28 -0.90 -7.33 8.89
CA LYS A 28 -1.88 -6.24 9.02
C LYS A 28 -1.26 -4.94 9.54
N ASN A 29 0.01 -4.98 9.97
CA ASN A 29 0.76 -3.84 10.49
C ASN A 29 2.28 -4.07 10.33
N PRO A 30 3.12 -3.03 10.52
CA PRO A 30 4.57 -3.15 10.35
C PRO A 30 5.25 -4.19 11.25
N ALA A 31 4.69 -4.47 12.44
CA ALA A 31 5.29 -5.43 13.37
C ALA A 31 5.18 -6.88 12.87
N GLU A 32 4.21 -7.17 12.01
CA GLU A 32 3.93 -8.51 11.47
C GLU A 32 4.69 -8.84 10.17
N PHE A 33 5.43 -7.88 9.60
CA PHE A 33 6.01 -7.97 8.25
C PHE A 33 7.03 -9.10 8.01
N TRP A 34 7.58 -9.70 9.07
CA TRP A 34 8.77 -10.54 8.99
C TRP A 34 8.56 -11.97 8.46
N GLN A 35 7.35 -12.33 8.04
CA GLN A 35 7.00 -13.71 7.64
C GLN A 35 6.94 -13.90 6.12
N ASP A 36 7.05 -15.15 5.66
CA ASP A 36 6.82 -15.50 4.25
C ASP A 36 5.36 -15.31 3.87
N ALA A 37 5.15 -14.43 2.90
CA ALA A 37 3.87 -13.90 2.45
C ALA A 37 3.28 -14.63 1.23
N ILE A 38 4.01 -15.58 0.64
CA ILE A 38 3.54 -16.28 -0.56
C ILE A 38 2.53 -17.37 -0.18
N SER A 39 1.46 -17.45 -0.96
CA SER A 39 0.38 -18.42 -0.82
C SER A 39 -0.23 -18.74 -2.18
N GLU A 40 -1.06 -19.79 -2.24
CA GLU A 40 -1.86 -20.03 -3.43
C GLU A 40 -2.91 -18.94 -3.62
N VAL A 41 -3.35 -18.74 -4.87
CA VAL A 41 -4.46 -17.84 -5.19
C VAL A 41 -5.69 -18.20 -4.32
N PRO A 42 -6.21 -17.26 -3.51
CA PRO A 42 -7.43 -17.49 -2.74
C PRO A 42 -8.60 -17.77 -3.68
N LYS A 43 -9.39 -18.79 -3.36
CA LYS A 43 -10.60 -19.15 -4.15
C LYS A 43 -11.62 -18.01 -4.25
N SER A 44 -11.61 -17.09 -3.28
CA SER A 44 -12.44 -15.87 -3.30
C SER A 44 -12.03 -14.87 -4.37
N ARG A 45 -10.81 -14.98 -4.92
CA ARG A 45 -10.28 -14.04 -5.90
C ARG A 45 -10.56 -14.51 -7.32
N TRP A 46 -10.07 -15.69 -7.68
CA TRP A 46 -10.40 -16.41 -8.90
C TRP A 46 -9.99 -17.88 -8.77
N VAL A 47 -10.52 -18.73 -9.65
CA VAL A 47 -10.05 -20.12 -9.78
C VAL A 47 -8.94 -20.15 -10.84
N PRO A 48 -7.69 -20.53 -10.49
CA PRO A 48 -6.63 -20.62 -11.48
C PRO A 48 -6.93 -21.71 -12.51
N THR A 49 -6.97 -21.34 -13.79
CA THR A 49 -7.24 -22.24 -14.92
C THR A 49 -5.96 -22.81 -15.55
N ASN A 50 -4.82 -22.19 -15.28
CA ASN A 50 -3.50 -22.66 -15.65
C ASN A 50 -2.61 -22.74 -14.39
N ALA A 51 -1.80 -23.79 -14.29
CA ALA A 51 -0.92 -24.05 -13.14
C ALA A 51 0.19 -22.98 -12.98
N ASP A 52 0.49 -22.24 -14.04
CA ASP A 52 1.60 -21.28 -14.08
C ASP A 52 1.36 -20.03 -13.22
N ILE A 53 0.10 -19.65 -12.95
CA ILE A 53 -0.25 -18.46 -12.16
C ILE A 53 -1.14 -18.85 -10.98
N ARG A 54 -0.57 -19.65 -10.08
CA ARG A 54 -1.27 -20.15 -8.88
C ARG A 54 -0.69 -19.63 -7.56
N TRP A 55 0.44 -18.92 -7.57
CA TRP A 55 1.14 -18.43 -6.37
C TRP A 55 1.30 -16.92 -6.38
N GLY A 56 1.21 -16.30 -5.19
CA GLY A 56 1.41 -14.87 -5.01
C GLY A 56 1.23 -14.41 -3.58
N GLY A 57 1.48 -13.13 -3.34
CA GLY A 57 1.16 -12.47 -2.08
C GLY A 57 -0.23 -11.82 -2.18
N PHE A 58 -1.14 -12.18 -1.27
CA PHE A 58 -2.51 -11.67 -1.26
C PHE A 58 -2.80 -10.96 0.05
N ILE A 59 -3.30 -9.72 -0.04
CA ILE A 59 -3.78 -8.97 1.11
C ILE A 59 -5.18 -9.46 1.47
N ASP A 60 -5.38 -9.81 2.74
CA ASP A 60 -6.69 -10.19 3.25
C ASP A 60 -7.65 -9.00 3.25
N GLU A 61 -8.96 -9.29 3.16
CA GLU A 61 -10.02 -8.28 3.32
C GLU A 61 -9.87 -7.07 2.38
N LEU A 62 -9.38 -7.30 1.16
CA LEU A 62 -9.14 -6.27 0.16
C LEU A 62 -10.38 -5.41 -0.14
N GLU A 63 -11.57 -5.97 0.01
CA GLU A 63 -12.84 -5.30 -0.29
C GLU A 63 -13.42 -4.56 0.93
N GLN A 64 -12.76 -4.61 2.09
CA GLN A 64 -13.22 -3.89 3.27
C GLN A 64 -12.81 -2.42 3.23
N PHE A 65 -13.81 -1.56 3.36
CA PHE A 65 -13.67 -0.12 3.45
C PHE A 65 -14.66 0.38 4.51
N ASP A 66 -14.27 1.41 5.27
CA ASP A 66 -15.15 2.05 6.27
C ASP A 66 -15.71 3.36 5.70
N PRO A 67 -16.81 3.31 4.93
CA PRO A 67 -17.32 4.50 4.24
C PRO A 67 -17.85 5.56 5.21
N ILE A 68 -18.39 5.15 6.37
CA ILE A 68 -18.97 6.07 7.35
C ILE A 68 -17.88 6.92 7.99
N PHE A 69 -16.73 6.32 8.34
CA PHE A 69 -15.57 7.04 8.85
C PHE A 69 -15.11 8.15 7.88
N PHE A 70 -15.14 7.88 6.58
CA PHE A 70 -14.77 8.84 5.55
C PHE A 70 -15.92 9.74 5.06
N GLY A 71 -17.12 9.65 5.65
CA GLY A 71 -18.28 10.45 5.27
C GLY A 71 -18.84 10.14 3.88
N ILE A 72 -18.57 8.93 3.37
CA ILE A 72 -19.02 8.44 2.06
C ILE A 72 -20.28 7.59 2.27
N SER A 73 -21.29 7.72 1.41
CA SER A 73 -22.47 6.87 1.51
C SER A 73 -22.13 5.42 1.11
N PRO A 74 -22.77 4.40 1.71
CA PRO A 74 -22.52 2.99 1.33
C PRO A 74 -22.72 2.72 -0.16
N ARG A 75 -23.61 3.48 -0.81
CA ARG A 75 -23.87 3.36 -2.25
C ARG A 75 -22.71 3.86 -3.11
N GLU A 76 -22.10 4.98 -2.72
CA GLU A 76 -20.93 5.53 -3.42
C GLU A 76 -19.70 4.65 -3.23
N ALA A 77 -19.52 4.12 -2.01
CA ALA A 77 -18.39 3.26 -1.67
C ALA A 77 -18.28 2.01 -2.56
N GLN A 78 -19.41 1.43 -2.99
CA GLN A 78 -19.43 0.25 -3.87
C GLN A 78 -18.80 0.48 -5.25
N SER A 79 -18.73 1.73 -5.71
CA SER A 79 -18.18 2.09 -7.03
C SER A 79 -16.73 2.57 -6.94
N ILE A 80 -16.15 2.66 -5.74
CA ILE A 80 -14.76 3.09 -5.56
C ILE A 80 -13.84 1.91 -5.87
N ALA A 81 -12.89 2.14 -6.78
CA ALA A 81 -11.85 1.17 -7.07
C ALA A 81 -10.93 1.02 -5.84
N PRO A 82 -10.76 -0.19 -5.27
CA PRO A 82 -9.82 -0.40 -4.19
C PRO A 82 -8.39 -0.24 -4.73
N THR A 83 -7.74 0.87 -4.37
CA THR A 83 -6.33 1.14 -4.65
C THR A 83 -5.58 1.11 -3.33
N PHE A 84 -4.90 0.00 -3.03
CA PHE A 84 -4.04 -0.18 -1.87
C PHE A 84 -2.58 -0.28 -2.32
#